data_AF-A0A3L7LSL7-F1
#
_entry.id   AF-A0A3L7LSL7-F1
#
_cell.length_a   1.000
_cell.length_b   1.000
_cell.length_c   1.000
_cell.angle_alpha   90.00
_cell.angle_beta   90.00
_cell.angle_gamma   90.00
#
_symmetry.space_group_name_H-M   'P 1'
#
loop_
_entity.id
_entity.type
_entity.pdbx_description
1 polymer ?
#
loop_
_entity_poly.entity_id
_entity_poly.type
_entity_poly.pdbx_seq_one_letter_code
_entity_poly.pdbx_strand_id
1 'polypeptide(L)' 'MGRLPVLNNHTAIALSREGGFAFIPALAGQQRFVLVDLPAPKCERLCALINRAALLAQPPPR' A
#
# COMPACT_ATOMS: atom_id res chain seq x y z
N MET A 1 14.08 7.46 -11.96
CA MET A 1 13.05 8.15 -11.15
C MET A 1 11.71 7.55 -11.52
N GLY A 2 11.16 6.67 -10.68
CA GLY A 2 9.86 6.05 -10.95
C GLY A 2 8.75 6.99 -10.49
N ARG A 3 7.89 7.43 -11.40
CA ARG A 3 6.67 8.15 -11.03
C ARG A 3 5.83 7.22 -10.15
N LEU A 4 5.34 7.72 -9.02
CA LEU A 4 4.44 6.95 -8.16
C LEU A 4 3.21 6.52 -8.98
N PRO A 5 2.76 5.26 -8.83
CA PRO A 5 1.58 4.80 -9.54
C PRO A 5 0.35 5.59 -9.10
N VAL A 6 -0.52 5.93 -10.05
CA VAL A 6 -1.80 6.58 -9.75
C VAL A 6 -2.73 5.55 -9.11
N LEU A 7 -3.17 5.80 -7.89
CA LEU A 7 -4.14 4.95 -7.19
C LEU A 7 -5.55 5.23 -7.70
N ASN A 8 -6.24 4.21 -8.20
CA ASN A 8 -7.62 4.25 -8.70
C ASN A 8 -8.37 2.96 -8.33
N ASN A 9 -9.67 2.90 -8.63
CA ASN A 9 -10.52 1.76 -8.24
C ASN A 9 -10.02 0.39 -8.76
N HIS A 10 -9.30 0.36 -9.88
CA HIS A 10 -8.76 -0.89 -10.46
C HIS A 10 -7.35 -1.23 -9.96
N THR A 11 -6.79 -0.43 -9.05
CA THR A 11 -5.45 -0.66 -8.53
C THR A 11 -5.46 -1.84 -7.57
N ALA A 12 -4.63 -2.83 -7.88
CA ALA A 12 -4.37 -3.96 -6.99
C ALA A 12 -3.22 -3.61 -6.03
N ILE A 13 -3.45 -3.78 -4.74
CA ILE A 13 -2.44 -3.63 -3.68
C ILE A 13 -1.94 -5.02 -3.31
N ALA A 14 -0.62 -5.22 -3.42
CA ALA A 14 0.05 -6.39 -2.87
C ALA A 14 0.66 -6.02 -1.52
N LEU A 15 0.26 -6.73 -0.46
CA LEU A 15 0.75 -6.54 0.89
C LEU A 15 1.53 -7.77 1.32
N SER A 16 2.80 -7.57 1.61
CA SER A 16 3.72 -8.59 2.10
C SER A 16 4.35 -8.14 3.40
N ARG A 17 4.67 -9.10 4.27
CA ARG A 17 5.46 -8.83 5.46
C ARG A 17 6.94 -8.84 5.09
N GLU A 18 7.60 -7.70 5.14
CA GLU A 18 9.05 -7.61 5.02
C GLU A 18 9.69 -7.53 6.41
N GLY A 19 10.26 -8.65 6.88
CA GLY A 19 11.04 -8.71 8.13
C GLY A 19 10.25 -8.49 9.43
N GLY A 20 10.87 -8.79 10.57
CA GLY A 20 10.33 -8.50 11.91
C GLY A 20 9.59 -9.64 12.63
N PHE A 21 9.52 -9.54 13.96
CA PHE A 21 8.92 -10.50 14.91
C PHE A 21 7.40 -10.36 15.08
N ALA A 22 6.72 -9.55 14.26
CA ALA A 22 5.27 -9.34 14.40
C ALA A 22 4.50 -10.54 13.85
N PHE A 23 3.82 -11.27 14.73
CA PHE A 23 2.91 -12.36 14.35
C PHE A 23 1.58 -11.76 13.88
N ILE A 24 1.35 -11.75 12.56
CA ILE A 24 0.10 -11.33 11.94
C ILE A 24 -0.44 -12.52 11.12
N PRO A 25 -1.34 -13.35 11.69
CA PRO A 25 -1.80 -14.58 11.04
C PRO A 25 -2.36 -14.37 9.63
N ALA A 26 -3.14 -13.30 9.44
CA ALA A 26 -3.76 -12.97 8.15
C ALA A 26 -2.75 -12.53 7.07
N LEU A 27 -1.50 -12.23 7.45
CA LEU A 27 -0.39 -11.86 6.56
C LEU A 27 0.77 -12.87 6.63
N ALA A 28 0.48 -14.14 6.98
CA ALA A 28 1.45 -15.22 6.91
C ALA A 28 1.99 -15.44 5.47
N GLY A 29 1.21 -15.04 4.46
CA GLY A 29 1.62 -14.92 3.07
C GLY A 29 1.26 -13.56 2.48
N GLN A 30 1.70 -13.32 1.24
CA GLN A 30 1.35 -12.12 0.50
C GLN A 30 -0.16 -12.09 0.25
N GLN A 31 -0.79 -10.99 0.65
CA GLN A 31 -2.20 -10.71 0.36
C GLN A 31 -2.30 -9.78 -0.84
N ARG A 32 -3.37 -9.95 -1.62
CA ARG A 32 -3.70 -9.05 -2.73
C ARG A 32 -5.16 -8.65 -2.65
N PHE A 33 -5.44 -7.37 -2.83
CA PHE A 33 -6.80 -6.85 -2.86
C PHE A 33 -6.91 -5.67 -3.82
N VAL A 34 -8.09 -5.46 -4.40
CA VAL A 34 -8.35 -4.36 -5.32
C VAL A 34 -9.03 -3.21 -4.56
N LEU A 35 -8.66 -1.96 -4.85
CA LEU A 35 -9.20 -0.80 -4.13
C LEU A 35 -10.73 -0.69 -4.21
N VAL A 36 -11.35 -1.14 -5.31
CA VAL A 36 -12.82 -1.14 -5.48
C VAL A 36 -13.55 -2.03 -4.47
N ASP A 37 -12.89 -3.08 -3.95
CA ASP A 37 -13.51 -4.03 -3.01
C ASP A 37 -13.57 -3.46 -1.58
N LEU A 38 -12.91 -2.33 -1.33
CA LEU A 38 -12.92 -1.65 -0.04
C LEU A 38 -14.11 -0.69 0.05
N PRO A 39 -14.78 -0.60 1.21
CA PRO A 39 -15.73 0.47 1.48
C PRO A 39 -15.08 1.84 1.23
N ALA A 40 -15.81 2.76 0.58
CA ALA A 40 -15.32 4.11 0.22
C ALA A 40 -14.48 4.81 1.31
N PRO A 41 -14.91 4.90 2.59
CA PRO A 41 -14.11 5.57 3.62
C PRO A 41 -12.78 4.86 3.93
N LYS A 42 -12.72 3.53 3.77
CA LYS A 42 -11.47 2.77 3.93
C LYS A 42 -10.54 2.97 2.74
N CYS A 43 -11.10 3.00 1.52
CA CYS A 43 -10.34 3.25 0.30
C CYS A 43 -9.68 4.64 0.33
N GLU A 44 -10.44 5.69 0.64
CA GLU A 44 -9.91 7.07 0.77
C GLU A 44 -8.78 7.17 1.80
N ARG A 45 -8.99 6.57 2.99
CA ARG A 45 -7.99 6.54 4.05
C ARG A 45 -6.71 5.82 3.60
N LEU A 46 -6.85 4.69 2.91
CA LEU A 46 -5.71 3.92 2.42
C LEU A 46 -4.94 4.68 1.33
N CYS A 47 -5.65 5.29 0.38
CA CYS A 47 -5.05 6.13 -0.65
C CYS A 47 -4.26 7.29 -0.03
N ALA A 48 -4.82 7.98 0.97
CA ALA A 48 -4.15 9.04 1.69
C ALA A 48 -2.87 8.55 2.41
N LEU A 49 -2.94 7.36 3.04
CA LEU A 49 -1.79 6.75 3.71
C LEU A 49 -0.66 6.43 2.72
N ILE A 50 -0.98 5.75 1.62
CA ILE A 50 0.01 5.34 0.61
C ILE A 50 0.68 6.58 -0.01
N ASN A 51 -0.10 7.60 -0.37
CA ASN A 51 0.44 8.83 -0.95
C ASN A 51 1.40 9.55 0.02
N ARG A 52 1.11 9.56 1.33
CA ARG A 52 2.03 10.12 2.34
C ARG A 52 3.29 9.29 2.50
N ALA A 53 3.16 7.96 2.59
CA ALA A 53 4.31 7.05 2.74
C ALA A 53 5.24 7.08 1.52
N ALA A 54 4.66 7.25 0.33
CA ALA A 54 5.39 7.33 -0.91
C ALA A 54 6.37 8.51 -0.99
N LEU A 55 6.06 9.62 -0.30
CA LEU A 55 6.98 10.75 -0.17
C LEU A 55 8.22 10.38 0.66
N LEU A 56 8.05 9.53 1.68
CA LEU A 56 9.14 9.07 2.54
C LEU A 56 10.01 8.00 1.87
N ALA A 57 9.47 7.31 0.87
CA ALA A 57 10.18 6.29 0.11
C ALA A 57 11.07 6.87 -1.01
N GLN A 58 11.10 8.20 -1.18
CA GLN A 58 11.99 8.82 -2.15
C GLN A 58 13.45 8.73 -1.65
N PRO A 59 14.40 8.29 -2.50
CA PRO A 59 15.81 8.32 -2.12
C PRO A 59 16.25 9.77 -1.85
N PRO A 60 17.20 9.99 -0.93
CA PRO A 60 17.69 11.33 -0.63
C PRO A 60 18.18 12.02 -1.91
N PRO A 61 17.95 13.34 -2.05
CA PRO A 61 18.49 14.09 -3.18
C PRO A 61 20.01 13.92 -3.21
N ARG A 62 20.56 13.61 -4.39
CA ARG A 62 22.00 13.48 -4.62
C ARG A 62 22.69 14.84 -4.58
#